data_AF-A0A136M120-F1
#
_entry.id   AF-A0A136M120-F1
#
_cell.length_a   1.000
_cell.length_b   1.000
_cell.length_c   1.000
_cell.angle_alpha   90.00
_cell.angle_beta   90.00
_cell.angle_gamma   90.00
#
_symmetry.space_group_name_H-M   'P 1'
#
loop_
_entity.id
_entity.type
_entity.pdbx_description
1 polymer ?
#
loop_
_entity_poly.entity_id
_entity_poly.type
_entity_poly.pdbx_seq_one_letter_code
_entity_poly.pdbx_strand_id
1 'polypeptide(L)'
;MDEYVQKIKDENLEVVGLTNYFNFSDDDWGLKDKLEKVGIVVFLNLELRLTYTNKEDDCCDLHLVFSNELTKQDIDPFLTKLNCSVSGSHKMLSAATSIDEKKIAVVEFKDVTNTLGDDALSNLRGKVLVGMLSRGKGNSRSSIMYESLTKDSDFVIHSSNKVANISDDIKFWTGEDVEKPLTTKAIFQSSDAHSLDQIGKKFTWVKGDSCFETLRQAVVDYKNRVLIQDRAPSESKNSSPELFINKIEYNQDGETRTLYFNRDMNSVIGKRGAGKSVLLKHIAYDVLREQVQPDVKEIHKLKDFAIQWSDNSSENKYVEYIPQNYLSTITYEDGREYDKRDQLLRDRLFNNEIFKNADVSKSEMVNSIELKIHAKLKEALSMQKQIVDTTRQLKPLGKVIDKEEAIKLKQEEINKLGKVAISDEDIKNQTEYSSEIESLSKEIKLLEQDIRIIANINSREEMSFITVDDEAFSGLSHTTLELIEKQIEKLSNQEIKVYLNSLFAELMTETQAKKRKERHLRKES
;
A
#
# COMPACT_ATOMS: atom_id res chain seq x y z
N MET A 1 -3.62 -12.05 43.51
CA MET A 1 -3.08 -12.92 42.44
C MET A 1 -4.18 -13.33 41.47
N ASP A 2 -5.29 -13.92 41.92
CA ASP A 2 -6.29 -14.45 40.99
C ASP A 2 -6.98 -13.35 40.16
N GLU A 3 -7.26 -12.18 40.76
CA GLU A 3 -7.73 -10.99 40.04
C GLU A 3 -6.73 -10.50 38.97
N TYR A 4 -5.42 -10.61 39.24
CA TYR A 4 -4.37 -10.23 38.30
C TYR A 4 -4.32 -11.18 37.10
N VAL A 5 -4.42 -12.49 37.35
CA VAL A 5 -4.51 -13.51 36.29
C VAL A 5 -5.76 -13.29 35.44
N GLN A 6 -6.91 -13.05 36.08
CA GLN A 6 -8.15 -12.78 35.36
C GLN A 6 -8.04 -11.52 34.50
N LYS A 7 -7.47 -10.44 35.05
CA LYS A 7 -7.28 -9.19 34.31
C LYS A 7 -6.42 -9.37 33.06
N ILE A 8 -5.34 -10.15 33.12
CA ILE A 8 -4.49 -10.45 31.94
C ILE A 8 -5.29 -11.18 30.86
N LYS A 9 -6.14 -12.13 31.26
CA LYS A 9 -7.00 -12.87 30.32
C LYS A 9 -8.05 -11.97 29.69
N ASP A 10 -8.67 -11.08 30.47
CA ASP A 10 -9.70 -10.16 29.99
C ASP A 10 -9.14 -9.16 28.96
N GLU A 11 -7.84 -8.82 29.07
CA GLU A 11 -7.12 -7.97 28.11
C GLU A 11 -6.57 -8.75 26.89
N ASN A 12 -6.85 -10.06 26.79
CA ASN A 12 -6.37 -10.93 25.70
C ASN A 12 -4.85 -10.89 25.47
N LEU A 13 -4.06 -10.72 26.52
CA LEU A 13 -2.60 -10.75 26.42
C LEU A 13 -2.12 -12.20 26.34
N GLU A 14 -1.30 -12.55 25.35
CA GLU A 14 -0.71 -13.89 25.25
C GLU A 14 0.64 -14.02 25.99
N VAL A 15 1.34 -12.89 26.13
CA VAL A 15 2.69 -12.82 26.68
C VAL A 15 2.77 -11.67 27.69
N VAL A 16 3.41 -11.92 28.84
CA VAL A 16 3.61 -10.92 29.88
C VAL A 16 5.07 -10.91 30.35
N GLY A 17 5.67 -9.71 30.40
CA GLY A 17 6.88 -9.46 31.17
C GLY A 17 6.50 -9.21 32.63
N LEU A 18 6.69 -10.20 33.51
CA LEU A 18 6.38 -10.08 34.93
C LEU A 18 7.52 -9.32 35.63
N THR A 19 7.31 -8.02 35.79
CA THR A 19 8.36 -7.09 36.25
C THR A 19 8.41 -6.96 37.76
N ASN A 20 9.61 -7.08 38.33
CA ASN A 20 9.87 -6.77 39.74
C ASN A 20 11.21 -6.06 39.95
N TYR A 21 11.26 -5.22 40.98
CA TYR A 21 12.45 -4.48 41.36
C TYR A 21 13.47 -5.36 42.09
N PHE A 22 14.70 -5.37 41.57
CA PHE A 22 15.95 -5.87 42.20
C PHE A 22 16.03 -7.36 42.56
N ASN A 23 14.92 -8.06 42.82
CA ASN A 23 14.88 -9.47 43.16
C ASN A 23 13.49 -10.07 42.88
N PHE A 24 13.42 -11.40 42.71
CA PHE A 24 12.19 -12.18 42.60
C PHE A 24 11.91 -12.95 43.90
N SER A 25 10.72 -12.77 44.44
CA SER A 25 10.20 -13.49 45.61
C SER A 25 9.56 -14.83 45.22
N ASP A 26 9.30 -15.70 46.19
CA ASP A 26 8.56 -16.95 45.95
C ASP A 26 7.14 -16.69 45.43
N ASP A 27 6.54 -15.56 45.79
CA ASP A 27 5.24 -15.15 45.28
C ASP A 27 5.28 -14.82 43.77
N ASP A 28 6.41 -14.30 43.27
CA ASP A 28 6.59 -13.98 41.85
C ASP A 28 6.69 -15.27 41.01
N TRP A 29 7.42 -16.26 41.52
CA TRP A 29 7.48 -17.60 40.93
C TRP A 29 6.12 -18.30 40.98
N GLY A 30 5.40 -18.18 42.10
CA GLY A 30 4.04 -18.71 42.23
C GLY A 30 3.06 -18.04 41.25
N LEU A 31 3.20 -16.74 41.00
CA LEU A 31 2.39 -16.01 40.02
C LEU A 31 2.71 -16.44 38.59
N LYS A 32 4.00 -16.62 38.25
CA LYS A 32 4.43 -17.17 36.97
C LYS A 32 3.74 -18.52 36.70
N ASP A 33 3.80 -19.45 37.65
CA ASP A 33 3.20 -20.78 37.51
C ASP A 33 1.67 -20.72 37.30
N LYS A 34 0.99 -19.77 37.97
CA LYS A 34 -0.46 -19.58 37.80
C LYS A 34 -0.82 -19.06 36.41
N LEU A 35 -0.04 -18.12 35.88
CA LEU A 35 -0.24 -17.56 34.54
C LEU A 35 0.03 -18.61 33.44
N GLU A 36 1.11 -19.38 33.57
CA GLU A 36 1.45 -20.42 32.59
C GLU A 36 0.42 -21.55 32.55
N LYS A 37 -0.18 -21.91 33.70
CA LYS A 37 -1.29 -22.88 33.77
C LYS A 37 -2.53 -22.47 32.97
N VAL A 38 -2.74 -21.18 32.76
CA VAL A 38 -3.86 -20.66 31.96
C VAL A 38 -3.45 -20.32 30.52
N GLY A 39 -2.24 -20.73 30.10
CA GLY A 39 -1.75 -20.59 28.73
C GLY A 39 -1.03 -19.27 28.42
N ILE A 40 -0.73 -18.46 29.44
CA ILE A 40 -0.01 -17.19 29.27
C ILE A 40 1.49 -17.44 29.35
N VAL A 41 2.25 -16.95 28.39
CA VAL A 41 3.72 -17.06 28.40
C VAL A 41 4.30 -15.93 29.25
N VAL A 42 5.11 -16.30 30.24
CA VAL A 42 5.66 -15.35 31.21
C VAL A 42 7.17 -15.26 31.07
N PHE A 43 7.67 -14.06 30.81
CA PHE A 43 9.08 -13.73 30.97
C PHE A 43 9.26 -13.00 32.29
N LEU A 44 10.08 -13.53 33.18
CA LEU A 44 10.48 -12.77 34.37
C LEU A 44 11.31 -11.56 33.91
N ASN A 45 10.95 -10.38 34.38
CA ASN A 45 11.60 -9.14 34.02
C ASN A 45 12.16 -8.47 35.29
N LEU A 46 13.48 -8.37 35.40
CA LEU A 46 14.12 -7.74 36.54
C LEU A 46 14.36 -6.27 36.21
N GLU A 47 13.74 -5.38 36.98
CA GLU A 47 13.97 -3.94 36.86
C GLU A 47 15.04 -3.50 37.85
N LEU A 48 16.09 -2.88 37.30
CA LEU A 48 17.24 -2.38 38.03
C LEU A 48 17.39 -0.89 37.78
N ARG A 49 17.61 -0.15 38.85
CA ARG A 49 17.96 1.25 38.75
C ARG A 49 19.45 1.42 38.54
N LEU A 50 19.85 2.16 37.52
CA LEU A 50 21.24 2.45 37.24
C LEU A 50 21.75 3.65 38.05
N THR A 51 23.06 3.71 38.28
CA THR A 51 23.72 4.91 38.86
C THR A 51 23.70 6.11 37.93
N TYR A 52 23.37 5.91 36.64
CA TYR A 52 23.22 7.00 35.67
C TYR A 52 21.97 7.83 35.98
N THR A 53 22.18 9.11 36.23
CA THR A 53 21.09 10.08 36.42
C THR A 53 20.86 10.93 35.16
N ASN A 54 19.60 11.31 34.93
CA ASN A 54 19.24 12.30 33.94
C ASN A 54 19.53 13.74 34.45
N LYS A 55 19.21 14.76 33.65
CA LYS A 55 19.38 16.17 34.04
C LYS A 55 18.54 16.62 35.25
N GLU A 56 17.58 15.80 35.68
CA GLU A 56 16.69 16.02 36.83
C GLU A 56 17.08 15.11 38.01
N ASP A 57 18.27 14.52 38.00
CA ASP A 57 18.80 13.57 38.98
C ASP A 57 18.01 12.26 39.14
N ASP A 58 17.07 11.98 38.24
CA ASP A 58 16.36 10.72 38.18
C ASP A 58 17.21 9.64 37.51
N CYS A 59 17.33 8.50 38.18
CA CYS A 59 18.09 7.37 37.67
C CYS A 59 17.41 6.73 36.44
N CYS A 60 18.21 6.20 35.53
CA CYS A 60 17.74 5.38 34.41
C CYS A 60 17.41 3.96 34.89
N ASP A 61 16.24 3.43 34.51
CA ASP A 61 15.88 2.04 34.79
C ASP A 61 16.29 1.12 33.62
N LEU A 62 16.78 -0.06 33.97
CA LEU A 62 17.23 -1.15 33.11
C LEU A 62 16.34 -2.37 33.36
N HIS A 63 15.94 -3.04 32.28
CA HIS A 63 15.15 -4.25 32.32
C HIS A 63 15.98 -5.45 31.87
N LEU A 64 15.96 -6.54 32.63
CA LEU A 64 16.54 -7.82 32.25
C LEU A 64 15.41 -8.82 32.06
N VAL A 65 15.11 -9.16 30.81
CA VAL A 65 14.04 -10.09 30.45
C VAL A 65 14.64 -11.48 30.29
N PHE A 66 14.27 -12.39 31.20
CA PHE A 66 14.76 -13.76 31.25
C PHE A 66 13.89 -14.68 30.38
N SER A 67 14.54 -15.63 29.70
CA SER A 67 13.87 -16.71 28.98
C SER A 67 12.94 -17.48 29.92
N ASN A 68 11.75 -17.82 29.43
CA ASN A 68 10.75 -18.60 30.16
C ASN A 68 11.20 -20.05 30.43
N GLU A 69 12.31 -20.49 29.83
CA GLU A 69 12.95 -21.79 30.12
C GLU A 69 13.81 -21.78 31.39
N LEU A 70 14.17 -20.61 31.91
CA LEU A 70 15.05 -20.49 33.08
C LEU A 70 14.27 -20.75 34.36
N THR A 71 14.85 -21.58 35.23
CA THR A 71 14.31 -21.89 36.55
C THR A 71 14.84 -20.92 37.60
N LYS A 72 14.27 -20.98 38.81
CA LYS A 72 14.79 -20.24 39.96
C LYS A 72 16.26 -20.54 40.24
N GLN A 73 16.67 -21.80 40.11
CA GLN A 73 18.05 -22.22 40.30
C GLN A 73 19.01 -21.65 39.24
N ASP A 74 18.49 -21.31 38.06
CA ASP A 74 19.28 -20.69 37.01
C ASP A 74 19.51 -19.19 37.24
N ILE A 75 18.51 -18.49 37.80
CA ILE A 75 18.52 -17.02 37.99
C ILE A 75 19.13 -16.61 39.33
N ASP A 76 18.90 -17.36 40.42
CA ASP A 76 19.41 -17.03 41.76
C ASP A 76 20.95 -16.81 41.81
N PRO A 77 21.79 -17.56 41.08
CA PRO A 77 23.23 -17.30 41.01
C PRO A 77 23.57 -15.90 40.47
N PHE A 78 22.78 -15.36 39.53
CA PHE A 78 22.96 -13.99 39.04
C PHE A 78 22.61 -12.96 40.11
N LEU A 79 21.46 -13.15 40.79
CA LEU A 79 20.98 -12.25 41.84
C LEU A 79 21.89 -12.23 43.08
N THR A 80 22.58 -13.34 43.34
CA THR A 80 23.57 -13.41 44.41
C THR A 80 24.91 -12.81 44.00
N LYS A 81 25.29 -12.88 42.72
CA LYS A 81 26.58 -12.37 42.24
C LYS A 81 26.60 -10.87 41.98
N LEU A 82 25.49 -10.31 41.49
CA LEU A 82 25.38 -8.88 41.20
C LEU A 82 25.17 -8.09 42.49
N ASN A 83 26.01 -7.06 42.70
CA ASN A 83 25.89 -6.14 43.82
C ASN A 83 25.13 -4.87 43.42
N CYS A 84 24.33 -4.35 44.34
CA CYS A 84 23.78 -3.00 44.31
C CYS A 84 24.35 -2.14 45.44
N SER A 85 24.38 -0.83 45.24
CA SER A 85 24.64 0.16 46.29
C SER A 85 23.31 0.64 46.88
N VAL A 86 23.18 0.59 48.20
CA VAL A 86 22.04 1.11 48.95
C VAL A 86 22.58 2.15 49.92
N SER A 87 22.33 3.44 49.65
CA SER A 87 22.88 4.56 50.45
C SER A 87 24.40 4.47 50.68
N GLY A 88 25.16 4.04 49.67
CA GLY A 88 26.62 3.91 49.74
C GLY A 88 27.13 2.60 50.36
N SER A 89 26.24 1.71 50.81
CA SER A 89 26.61 0.36 51.26
C SER A 89 26.37 -0.66 50.15
N HIS A 90 27.37 -1.49 49.85
CA HIS A 90 27.23 -2.56 48.87
C HIS A 90 26.49 -3.77 49.46
N LYS A 91 25.50 -4.28 48.73
CA LYS A 91 24.74 -5.50 49.05
C LYS A 91 24.53 -6.31 47.78
N MET A 92 24.41 -7.63 47.91
CA MET A 92 23.96 -8.49 46.81
C MET A 92 22.49 -8.17 46.49
N LEU A 93 22.08 -8.26 45.22
CA LEU A 93 20.68 -8.03 44.83
C LEU A 93 19.72 -8.93 45.62
N SER A 94 20.08 -10.19 45.81
CA SER A 94 19.31 -11.15 46.59
C SER A 94 19.09 -10.73 48.05
N ALA A 95 19.96 -9.88 48.60
CA ALA A 95 19.90 -9.38 49.97
C ALA A 95 19.14 -8.04 50.12
N ALA A 96 18.80 -7.37 49.01
CA ALA A 96 17.98 -6.15 49.01
C ALA A 96 16.49 -6.52 49.02
N THR A 97 15.98 -7.00 50.16
CA THR A 97 14.63 -7.56 50.27
C THR A 97 13.57 -6.54 50.68
N SER A 98 13.93 -5.49 51.42
CA SER A 98 12.93 -4.52 51.89
C SER A 98 12.52 -3.53 50.80
N ILE A 99 11.27 -3.08 50.85
CA ILE A 99 10.71 -2.11 49.89
C ILE A 99 11.53 -0.81 49.89
N ASP A 100 11.95 -0.32 51.06
CA ASP A 100 12.68 0.95 51.18
C ASP A 100 14.12 0.86 50.67
N GLU A 101 14.77 -0.30 50.81
CA GLU A 101 16.08 -0.53 50.18
C GLU A 101 15.94 -0.57 48.65
N LYS A 102 14.96 -1.32 48.11
CA LYS A 102 14.71 -1.39 46.66
C LYS A 102 14.41 -0.03 46.05
N LYS A 103 13.75 0.87 46.81
CA LYS A 103 13.45 2.24 46.37
C LYS A 103 14.67 3.13 46.19
N ILE A 104 15.81 2.82 46.81
CA ILE A 104 17.01 3.66 46.75
C ILE A 104 18.25 2.92 46.24
N ALA A 105 18.12 1.61 46.01
CA ALA A 105 19.19 0.80 45.46
C ALA A 105 19.54 1.24 44.03
N VAL A 106 20.82 1.19 43.70
CA VAL A 106 21.35 1.49 42.36
C VAL A 106 22.45 0.49 41.97
N VAL A 107 22.63 0.28 40.67
CA VAL A 107 23.60 -0.66 40.09
C VAL A 107 24.40 0.02 38.98
N GLU A 108 25.69 -0.28 38.86
CA GLU A 108 26.49 0.15 37.71
C GLU A 108 26.17 -0.74 36.50
N PHE A 109 25.89 -0.14 35.34
CA PHE A 109 25.57 -0.91 34.13
C PHE A 109 26.70 -1.88 33.73
N LYS A 110 27.96 -1.46 33.94
CA LYS A 110 29.13 -2.30 33.69
C LYS A 110 29.15 -3.56 34.59
N ASP A 111 28.65 -3.47 35.82
CA ASP A 111 28.60 -4.62 36.72
C ASP A 111 27.54 -5.62 36.26
N VAL A 112 26.42 -5.13 35.71
CA VAL A 112 25.39 -5.97 35.08
C VAL A 112 25.99 -6.73 33.89
N THR A 113 26.64 -6.02 32.95
CA THR A 113 27.20 -6.65 31.74
C THR A 113 28.35 -7.61 32.07
N ASN A 114 29.22 -7.26 33.02
CA ASN A 114 30.27 -8.16 33.50
C ASN A 114 29.68 -9.42 34.14
N THR A 115 28.64 -9.29 34.95
CA THR A 115 27.99 -10.43 35.62
C THR A 115 27.32 -11.35 34.59
N LEU A 116 26.59 -10.80 33.62
CA LEU A 116 26.00 -11.58 32.52
C LEU A 116 27.06 -12.26 31.62
N GLY A 117 28.24 -11.65 31.48
CA GLY A 117 29.35 -12.19 30.71
C GLY A 117 30.15 -13.29 31.40
N ASP A 118 29.99 -13.45 32.71
CA ASP A 118 30.78 -14.36 33.53
C ASP A 118 30.58 -15.84 33.15
N ASP A 119 31.68 -16.58 32.97
CA ASP A 119 31.64 -17.99 32.58
C ASP A 119 30.89 -18.89 33.57
N ALA A 120 30.87 -18.53 34.86
CA ALA A 120 30.12 -19.25 35.88
C ALA A 120 28.59 -19.13 35.71
N LEU A 121 28.12 -18.15 34.93
CA LEU A 121 26.71 -17.92 34.59
C LEU A 121 26.43 -18.22 33.11
N SER A 122 27.20 -19.13 32.52
CA SER A 122 27.06 -19.52 31.11
C SER A 122 25.67 -20.05 30.73
N ASN A 123 24.88 -20.54 31.68
CA ASN A 123 23.48 -20.94 31.48
C ASN A 123 22.57 -19.75 31.07
N LEU A 124 22.94 -18.51 31.38
CA LEU A 124 22.19 -17.31 31.02
C LEU A 124 22.55 -16.77 29.62
N ARG A 125 23.62 -17.26 28.98
CA ARG A 125 24.08 -16.77 27.68
C ARG A 125 23.02 -16.98 26.61
N GLY A 126 22.61 -15.88 25.97
CA GLY A 126 21.56 -15.90 24.96
C GLY A 126 20.15 -16.18 25.51
N LYS A 127 19.98 -16.20 26.83
CA LYS A 127 18.70 -16.42 27.54
C LYS A 127 18.26 -15.21 28.37
N VAL A 128 18.94 -14.07 28.22
CA VAL A 128 18.57 -12.80 28.86
C VAL A 128 18.65 -11.71 27.79
N LEU A 129 17.62 -10.87 27.70
CA LEU A 129 17.62 -9.66 26.88
C LEU A 129 17.65 -8.42 27.77
N VAL A 130 18.45 -7.44 27.38
CA VAL A 130 18.69 -6.20 28.12
C VAL A 130 17.90 -5.07 27.48
N GLY A 131 16.93 -4.51 28.20
CA GLY A 131 16.09 -3.41 27.76
C GLY A 131 16.37 -2.12 28.54
N MET A 132 16.23 -0.98 27.89
CA MET A 132 16.30 0.34 28.55
C MET A 132 15.05 1.17 28.25
N LEU A 133 14.76 2.18 29.06
CA LEU A 133 13.64 3.11 28.79
C LEU A 133 14.01 4.13 27.70
N SER A 134 13.10 4.33 26.72
CA SER A 134 13.23 5.33 25.63
C SER A 134 13.28 6.76 26.16
N ARG A 135 12.50 7.00 27.20
CA ARG A 135 12.35 8.27 27.89
C ARG A 135 12.32 7.92 29.38
N GLY A 136 13.37 8.27 30.11
CA GLY A 136 13.31 8.21 31.58
C GLY A 136 12.33 9.26 32.12
N LYS A 137 12.41 9.56 33.42
CA LYS A 137 11.67 10.68 34.04
C LYS A 137 12.18 12.08 33.59
N GLY A 138 12.46 12.26 32.30
CA GLY A 138 13.01 13.48 31.71
C GLY A 138 13.52 13.26 30.27
N ASN A 139 13.66 14.34 29.49
CA ASN A 139 14.12 14.35 28.10
C ASN A 139 15.64 14.05 27.97
N SER A 140 16.06 12.84 28.34
CA SER A 140 17.47 12.48 28.57
C SER A 140 18.17 11.78 27.39
N ARG A 141 17.83 12.13 26.14
CA ARG A 141 18.43 11.51 24.93
C ARG A 141 19.83 12.00 24.58
N SER A 142 20.43 12.88 25.39
CA SER A 142 21.56 13.71 24.97
C SER A 142 22.84 13.54 25.79
N SER A 143 23.01 12.44 26.54
CA SER A 143 24.25 12.20 27.31
C SER A 143 25.10 11.09 26.68
N ILE A 144 26.43 11.20 26.78
CA ILE A 144 27.40 10.19 26.32
C ILE A 144 27.17 8.83 27.01
N MET A 145 26.67 8.84 28.25
CA MET A 145 26.30 7.62 28.99
C MET A 145 25.10 6.89 28.37
N TYR A 146 24.24 7.60 27.65
CA TYR A 146 23.12 7.01 26.92
C TYR A 146 23.61 6.26 25.68
N GLU A 147 24.72 6.68 25.06
CA GLU A 147 25.31 6.02 23.89
C GLU A 147 25.87 4.63 24.25
N SER A 148 26.62 4.50 25.34
CA SER A 148 27.13 3.20 25.81
C SER A 148 26.01 2.26 26.23
N LEU A 149 25.01 2.78 26.97
CA LEU A 149 23.84 2.02 27.38
C LEU A 149 23.05 1.53 26.16
N THR A 150 22.82 2.40 25.18
CA THR A 150 22.11 2.04 23.96
C THR A 150 22.87 0.94 23.21
N LYS A 151 24.18 1.09 23.05
CA LYS A 151 24.99 0.14 22.28
C LYS A 151 24.85 -1.29 22.80
N ASP A 152 24.95 -1.46 24.11
CA ASP A 152 24.99 -2.76 24.78
C ASP A 152 23.61 -3.25 25.27
N SER A 153 22.55 -2.46 25.08
CA SER A 153 21.16 -2.91 25.27
C SER A 153 20.65 -3.60 24.00
N ASP A 154 19.76 -4.57 24.16
CA ASP A 154 19.10 -5.27 23.07
C ASP A 154 17.93 -4.45 22.51
N PHE A 155 17.11 -3.86 23.38
CA PHE A 155 15.90 -3.15 22.97
C PHE A 155 15.56 -1.95 23.86
N VAL A 156 14.52 -1.23 23.47
CA VAL A 156 14.01 -0.05 24.17
C VAL A 156 12.54 -0.25 24.55
N ILE A 157 12.17 0.17 25.74
CA ILE A 157 10.79 0.17 26.23
C ILE A 157 10.25 1.60 26.24
N HIS A 158 9.02 1.77 25.77
CA HIS A 158 8.28 3.02 25.76
C HIS A 158 6.99 2.88 26.57
N SER A 159 6.65 3.91 27.35
CA SER A 159 5.47 3.91 28.21
C SER A 159 4.54 5.12 27.99
N SER A 160 4.78 5.98 27.01
CA SER A 160 3.90 7.13 26.74
C SER A 160 2.60 6.72 26.04
N ASN A 161 1.55 7.49 26.30
CA ASN A 161 0.26 7.41 25.60
C ASN A 161 0.13 8.46 24.48
N LYS A 162 1.07 9.40 24.39
CA LYS A 162 0.99 10.47 23.39
C LYS A 162 1.45 9.92 22.04
N VAL A 163 0.54 9.89 21.07
CA VAL A 163 0.82 9.42 19.70
C VAL A 163 2.05 10.12 19.09
N ALA A 164 2.20 11.43 19.32
CA ALA A 164 3.40 12.17 18.89
C ALA A 164 4.69 11.60 19.50
N ASN A 165 4.68 11.29 20.81
CA ASN A 165 5.84 10.68 21.46
C ASN A 165 6.14 9.28 20.91
N ILE A 166 5.11 8.47 20.65
CA ILE A 166 5.30 7.12 20.08
C ILE A 166 5.94 7.23 18.68
N SER A 167 5.40 8.09 17.82
CA SER A 167 5.93 8.34 16.48
C SER A 167 7.38 8.85 16.52
N ASP A 168 7.68 9.82 17.38
CA ASP A 168 9.04 10.38 17.52
C ASP A 168 10.04 9.35 18.03
N ASP A 169 9.60 8.46 18.93
CA ASP A 169 10.44 7.42 19.51
C ASP A 169 10.71 6.32 18.51
N ILE A 170 9.69 5.90 17.76
CA ILE A 170 9.85 4.94 16.66
C ILE A 170 10.88 5.51 15.68
N LYS A 171 10.67 6.72 15.15
CA LYS A 171 11.60 7.32 14.18
C LYS A 171 13.03 7.41 14.68
N PHE A 172 13.20 7.81 15.94
CA PHE A 172 14.51 7.96 16.58
C PHE A 172 15.23 6.61 16.74
N TRP A 173 14.54 5.58 17.25
CA TRP A 173 15.15 4.29 17.56
C TRP A 173 15.26 3.33 16.37
N THR A 174 14.38 3.46 15.37
CA THR A 174 14.41 2.59 14.18
C THR A 174 15.38 3.08 13.10
N GLY A 175 15.94 4.27 13.26
CA GLY A 175 16.88 4.89 12.31
C GLY A 175 16.20 5.56 11.13
N GLU A 176 14.94 5.97 11.25
CA GLU A 176 14.25 6.78 10.23
C GLU A 176 14.62 8.26 10.33
N ASP A 177 15.20 8.70 11.45
CA ASP A 177 15.80 10.03 11.60
C ASP A 177 17.21 10.05 10.99
N VAL A 178 17.31 10.50 9.73
CA VAL A 178 18.56 10.56 8.95
C VAL A 178 19.60 11.51 9.56
N GLU A 179 19.17 12.44 10.42
CA GLU A 179 20.06 13.43 11.05
C GLU A 179 20.71 12.93 12.36
N LYS A 180 20.27 11.78 12.90
CA LYS A 180 20.77 11.24 14.18
C LYS A 180 21.15 9.76 14.07
N PRO A 181 22.42 9.46 13.76
CA PRO A 181 22.90 8.09 13.76
C PRO A 181 23.24 7.68 15.18
N LEU A 182 22.27 7.13 15.92
CA LEU A 182 22.52 6.33 17.10
C LEU A 182 21.99 4.92 16.85
N THR A 183 22.70 3.92 17.35
CA THR A 183 22.45 2.49 17.18
C THR A 183 20.96 2.16 17.18
N THR A 184 20.46 1.60 16.08
CA THR A 184 19.05 1.26 15.95
C THR A 184 18.67 0.16 16.93
N LYS A 185 17.48 0.26 17.51
CA LYS A 185 16.95 -0.71 18.48
C LYS A 185 15.48 -0.96 18.23
N ALA A 186 15.05 -2.19 18.53
CA ALA A 186 13.65 -2.51 18.64
C ALA A 186 13.00 -1.68 19.75
N ILE A 187 11.78 -1.18 19.50
CA ILE A 187 11.00 -0.43 20.48
C ILE A 187 9.74 -1.22 20.82
N PHE A 188 9.54 -1.49 22.11
CA PHE A 188 8.35 -2.14 22.63
C PHE A 188 7.59 -1.15 23.51
N GLN A 189 6.29 -1.03 23.29
CA GLN A 189 5.40 -0.32 24.20
C GLN A 189 4.93 -1.25 25.33
N SER A 190 5.03 -0.76 26.57
CA SER A 190 4.57 -1.45 27.78
C SER A 190 3.63 -0.56 28.59
N SER A 191 2.67 -1.17 29.27
CA SER A 191 1.73 -0.47 30.15
C SER A 191 2.42 0.18 31.34
N ASP A 192 3.51 -0.42 31.84
CA ASP A 192 4.17 -0.05 33.10
C ASP A 192 3.14 0.13 34.23
N ALA A 193 2.32 -0.92 34.40
CA ALA A 193 1.08 -0.85 35.14
C ALA A 193 1.33 -0.86 36.65
N HIS A 194 0.94 0.22 37.32
CA HIS A 194 1.01 0.36 38.79
C HIS A 194 -0.32 0.03 39.48
N SER A 195 -1.33 -0.37 38.70
CA SER A 195 -2.66 -0.79 39.16
C SER A 195 -3.29 -1.78 38.17
N LEU A 196 -4.23 -2.60 38.65
CA LEU A 196 -4.89 -3.62 37.82
C LEU A 196 -5.55 -3.03 36.58
N ASP A 197 -6.17 -1.85 36.68
CA ASP A 197 -6.85 -1.20 35.56
C ASP A 197 -5.90 -0.70 34.46
N GLN A 198 -4.58 -0.63 34.72
CA GLN A 198 -3.59 -0.19 33.74
C GLN A 198 -3.02 -1.34 32.91
N ILE A 199 -3.18 -2.58 33.35
CA ILE A 199 -2.73 -3.77 32.63
C ILE A 199 -3.40 -3.80 31.25
N GLY A 200 -2.61 -4.07 30.21
CA GLY A 200 -3.12 -4.19 28.84
C GLY A 200 -3.45 -2.88 28.13
N LYS A 201 -3.48 -1.73 28.84
CA LYS A 201 -3.76 -0.42 28.20
C LYS A 201 -2.72 -0.01 27.15
N LYS A 202 -1.51 -0.57 27.22
CA LYS A 202 -0.44 -0.38 26.23
C LYS A 202 0.26 -1.71 26.05
N PHE A 203 0.52 -2.05 24.81
CA PHE A 203 1.07 -3.34 24.43
C PHE A 203 1.75 -3.22 23.07
N THR A 204 2.41 -4.31 22.66
CA THR A 204 3.09 -4.39 21.37
C THR A 204 2.69 -5.68 20.69
N TRP A 205 2.36 -5.59 19.40
CA TRP A 205 2.20 -6.78 18.57
C TRP A 205 3.58 -7.29 18.18
N VAL A 206 3.83 -8.56 18.47
CA VAL A 206 5.05 -9.26 18.07
C VAL A 206 4.71 -10.40 17.12
N LYS A 207 5.32 -10.40 15.94
CA LYS A 207 5.11 -11.45 14.93
C LYS A 207 5.94 -12.70 15.25
N GLY A 208 5.27 -13.77 15.62
CA GLY A 208 5.83 -15.11 15.81
C GLY A 208 5.09 -15.88 16.89
N ASP A 209 5.62 -17.04 17.26
CA ASP A 209 5.07 -17.83 18.36
C ASP A 209 5.37 -17.15 19.71
N SER A 210 4.53 -17.36 20.71
CA SER A 210 4.70 -16.85 22.07
C SER A 210 5.87 -17.56 22.78
N CYS A 211 7.11 -17.23 22.42
CA CYS A 211 8.32 -17.83 22.98
C CYS A 211 9.49 -16.84 23.00
N PHE A 212 10.52 -17.13 23.81
CA PHE A 212 11.67 -16.23 23.96
C PHE A 212 12.45 -16.01 22.65
N GLU A 213 12.54 -17.03 21.81
CA GLU A 213 13.25 -16.94 20.53
C GLU A 213 12.56 -15.96 19.57
N THR A 214 11.22 -15.89 19.58
CA THR A 214 10.48 -14.84 18.85
C THR A 214 10.85 -13.46 19.33
N LEU A 215 11.02 -13.25 20.64
CA LEU A 215 11.44 -11.96 21.18
C LEU A 215 12.87 -11.62 20.74
N ARG A 216 13.80 -12.58 20.74
CA ARG A 216 15.16 -12.39 20.20
C ARG A 216 15.14 -12.01 18.72
N GLN A 217 14.32 -12.67 17.92
CA GLN A 217 14.14 -12.34 16.51
C GLN A 217 13.50 -10.96 16.32
N ALA A 218 12.55 -10.59 17.18
CA ALA A 218 11.91 -9.28 17.16
C ALA A 218 12.88 -8.14 17.49
N VAL A 219 13.87 -8.38 18.35
CA VAL A 219 14.95 -7.41 18.61
C VAL A 219 15.79 -7.15 17.35
N VAL A 220 16.09 -8.19 16.58
CA VAL A 220 16.96 -8.12 15.40
C VAL A 220 16.21 -7.61 14.16
N ASP A 221 15.01 -8.14 13.92
CA ASP A 221 14.16 -7.88 12.74
C ASP A 221 12.91 -7.08 13.13
N TYR A 222 13.11 -6.03 13.94
CA TYR A 222 12.03 -5.25 14.53
C TYR A 222 11.09 -4.63 13.48
N LYS A 223 11.60 -4.22 12.32
CA LYS A 223 10.79 -3.61 11.25
C LYS A 223 9.69 -4.52 10.73
N ASN A 224 9.93 -5.83 10.71
CA ASN A 224 8.98 -6.81 10.20
C ASN A 224 8.21 -7.54 11.31
N ARG A 225 8.64 -7.39 12.56
CA ARG A 225 8.14 -8.20 13.68
C ARG A 225 7.53 -7.43 14.82
N VAL A 226 7.76 -6.13 14.92
CA VAL A 226 7.30 -5.31 16.04
C VAL A 226 6.38 -4.23 15.50
N LEU A 227 5.15 -4.18 16.02
CA LEU A 227 4.17 -3.18 15.62
C LEU A 227 3.45 -2.62 16.84
N ILE A 228 3.51 -1.30 16.99
CA ILE A 228 2.83 -0.56 18.07
C ILE A 228 1.58 0.09 17.46
N GLN A 229 0.41 -0.47 17.75
CA GLN A 229 -0.89 0.03 17.36
C GLN A 229 -2.02 -0.66 18.13
N ASP A 230 -3.20 -0.04 18.18
CA ASP A 230 -4.34 -0.60 18.91
C ASP A 230 -4.99 -1.80 18.20
N ARG A 231 -5.14 -1.74 16.86
CA ARG A 231 -5.82 -2.80 16.08
C ARG A 231 -4.92 -3.99 15.85
N ALA A 232 -5.49 -5.19 15.81
CA ALA A 232 -4.73 -6.38 15.46
C ALA A 232 -4.19 -6.27 14.02
N PRO A 233 -2.90 -6.57 13.75
CA PRO A 233 -2.34 -6.55 12.40
C PRO A 233 -3.10 -7.50 11.44
N SER A 234 -3.62 -8.59 12.00
CA SER A 234 -4.41 -9.61 11.32
C SER A 234 -5.88 -9.23 11.12
N GLU A 235 -6.29 -7.98 11.32
CA GLU A 235 -7.65 -7.47 11.01
C GLU A 235 -7.70 -6.66 9.70
N SER A 236 -6.64 -6.71 8.87
CA SER A 236 -6.65 -6.07 7.55
C SER A 236 -7.80 -6.59 6.66
N LYS A 237 -8.18 -5.86 5.60
CA LYS A 237 -9.39 -6.13 4.78
C LYS A 237 -9.52 -7.56 4.20
N ASN A 238 -8.48 -8.39 4.23
CA ASN A 238 -8.46 -9.78 3.74
C ASN A 238 -8.25 -10.82 4.86
N SER A 239 -8.81 -10.59 6.06
CA SER A 239 -8.59 -11.44 7.24
C SER A 239 -9.63 -12.54 7.45
N SER A 240 -10.54 -12.66 6.49
CA SER A 240 -11.45 -13.77 6.27
C SER A 240 -10.78 -15.14 6.54
N PRO A 241 -11.13 -15.83 7.65
CA PRO A 241 -10.55 -17.14 7.99
C PRO A 241 -10.70 -18.18 6.88
N GLU A 242 -11.68 -17.96 6.01
CA GLU A 242 -11.92 -18.81 4.85
C GLU A 242 -10.75 -18.84 3.87
N LEU A 243 -9.87 -17.85 3.83
CA LEU A 243 -8.75 -17.78 2.87
C LEU A 243 -7.52 -18.60 3.29
N PHE A 244 -7.47 -19.12 4.52
CA PHE A 244 -6.26 -19.70 5.10
C PHE A 244 -6.41 -21.18 5.39
N ILE A 245 -5.47 -21.99 4.90
CA ILE A 245 -5.28 -23.37 5.32
C ILE A 245 -4.73 -23.35 6.75
N ASN A 246 -5.38 -24.06 7.68
CA ASN A 246 -4.92 -24.20 9.05
C ASN A 246 -3.94 -25.38 9.18
N LYS A 247 -4.36 -26.54 8.67
CA LYS A 247 -3.53 -27.74 8.65
C LYS A 247 -3.90 -28.66 7.50
N ILE A 248 -3.00 -29.58 7.21
CA ILE A 248 -3.28 -30.75 6.38
C ILE A 248 -2.94 -32.01 7.15
N GLU A 249 -3.67 -33.07 6.86
CA GLU A 249 -3.46 -34.40 7.41
C GLU A 249 -3.34 -35.40 6.27
N TYR A 250 -2.43 -36.35 6.39
CA TYR A 250 -2.27 -37.43 5.43
C TYR A 250 -1.69 -38.67 6.09
N ASN A 251 -2.00 -39.84 5.55
CA ASN A 251 -1.44 -41.10 6.02
C ASN A 251 -0.14 -41.43 5.26
N GLN A 252 0.92 -41.72 6.01
CA GLN A 252 2.18 -42.20 5.50
C GLN A 252 2.66 -43.37 6.37
N ASP A 253 2.92 -44.51 5.75
CA ASP A 253 3.39 -45.73 6.43
C ASP A 253 2.49 -46.21 7.59
N GLY A 254 1.17 -45.93 7.51
CA GLY A 254 0.20 -46.28 8.53
C GLY A 254 0.04 -45.24 9.64
N GLU A 255 0.85 -44.18 9.65
CA GLU A 255 0.76 -43.08 10.60
C GLU A 255 0.10 -41.85 9.98
N THR A 256 -0.83 -41.23 10.72
CA THR A 256 -1.36 -39.91 10.34
C THR A 256 -0.33 -38.84 10.66
N ARG A 257 0.09 -38.11 9.63
CA ARG A 257 0.99 -36.95 9.72
C ARG A 257 0.17 -35.68 9.62
N THR A 258 0.42 -34.73 10.52
CA THR A 258 -0.24 -33.41 10.54
C THR A 258 0.79 -32.32 10.28
N LEU A 259 0.50 -31.43 9.34
CA LEU A 259 1.31 -30.24 9.05
C LEU A 259 0.46 -28.99 9.24
N TYR A 260 0.90 -28.09 10.11
CA TYR A 260 0.25 -26.81 10.39
C TYR A 260 0.81 -25.70 9.50
N PHE A 261 -0.04 -24.76 9.13
CA PHE A 261 0.31 -23.62 8.29
C PHE A 261 0.07 -22.32 9.06
N ASN A 262 1.00 -21.37 8.90
CA ASN A 262 0.80 -19.98 9.29
C ASN A 262 -0.15 -19.30 8.27
N ARG A 263 -0.95 -18.32 8.69
CA ARG A 263 -1.84 -17.53 7.81
C ARG A 263 -1.08 -16.72 6.77
N ASP A 264 0.15 -16.31 7.08
CA ASP A 264 0.97 -15.50 6.19
C ASP A 264 1.80 -16.38 5.23
N MET A 265 3.10 -16.46 5.46
CA MET A 265 4.05 -17.12 4.59
C MET A 265 4.49 -18.45 5.20
N ASN A 266 4.39 -19.52 4.41
CA ASN A 266 4.91 -20.83 4.75
C ASN A 266 6.07 -21.18 3.81
N SER A 267 7.22 -21.55 4.38
CA SER A 267 8.39 -21.94 3.61
C SER A 267 8.70 -23.42 3.83
N VAL A 268 8.74 -24.19 2.74
CA VAL A 268 9.05 -25.63 2.77
C VAL A 268 10.46 -25.85 2.24
N ILE A 269 11.40 -26.21 3.13
CA ILE A 269 12.83 -26.35 2.82
C ILE A 269 13.25 -27.82 2.97
N GLY A 270 14.17 -28.29 2.12
CA GLY A 270 14.66 -29.66 2.17
C GLY A 270 15.48 -30.07 0.95
N LYS A 271 16.18 -31.21 1.03
CA LYS A 271 17.03 -31.75 -0.05
C LYS A 271 16.24 -32.01 -1.34
N ARG A 272 16.94 -32.13 -2.48
CA ARG A 272 16.31 -32.54 -3.76
C ARG A 272 15.65 -33.92 -3.57
N GLY A 273 14.43 -34.07 -4.07
CA GLY A 273 13.66 -35.31 -3.93
C GLY A 273 12.94 -35.49 -2.59
N ALA A 274 13.06 -34.57 -1.63
CA ALA A 274 12.40 -34.66 -0.32
C ALA A 274 10.87 -34.44 -0.34
N GLY A 275 10.21 -34.54 -1.50
CA GLY A 275 8.75 -34.43 -1.60
C GLY A 275 8.15 -33.02 -1.53
N LYS A 276 8.94 -31.94 -1.44
CA LYS A 276 8.44 -30.54 -1.36
C LYS A 276 7.42 -30.18 -2.45
N SER A 277 7.76 -30.42 -3.72
CA SER A 277 6.86 -30.15 -4.85
C SER A 277 5.66 -31.09 -4.85
N VAL A 278 5.83 -32.32 -4.36
CA VAL A 278 4.75 -33.31 -4.26
C VAL A 278 3.71 -32.83 -3.25
N LEU A 279 4.13 -32.30 -2.09
CA LEU A 279 3.25 -31.72 -1.09
C LEU A 279 2.40 -30.57 -1.68
N LEU A 280 3.04 -29.61 -2.34
CA LEU A 280 2.33 -28.47 -2.95
C LEU A 280 1.34 -28.92 -4.05
N LYS A 281 1.71 -29.93 -4.85
CA LYS A 281 0.82 -30.50 -5.85
C LYS A 281 -0.39 -31.21 -5.23
N HIS A 282 -0.25 -31.84 -4.05
CA HIS A 282 -1.39 -32.45 -3.35
C HIS A 282 -2.38 -31.40 -2.88
N ILE A 283 -1.90 -30.32 -2.28
CA ILE A 283 -2.76 -29.20 -1.86
C ILE A 283 -3.51 -28.64 -3.07
N ALA A 284 -2.81 -28.36 -4.16
CA ALA A 284 -3.43 -27.85 -5.39
C ALA A 284 -4.45 -28.83 -5.98
N TYR A 285 -4.13 -30.12 -6.05
CA TYR A 285 -5.01 -31.15 -6.60
C TYR A 285 -6.28 -31.35 -5.78
N ASP A 286 -6.15 -31.43 -4.45
CA ASP A 286 -7.29 -31.65 -3.56
C ASP A 286 -8.30 -30.49 -3.66
N VAL A 287 -7.78 -29.26 -3.72
CA VAL A 287 -8.60 -28.05 -3.82
C VAL A 287 -9.18 -27.83 -5.22
N LEU A 288 -8.33 -27.79 -6.25
CA LEU A 288 -8.72 -27.45 -7.63
C LEU A 288 -9.35 -28.63 -8.39
N ARG A 289 -9.25 -29.85 -7.85
CA ARG A 289 -9.71 -31.10 -8.49
C ARG A 289 -9.17 -31.21 -9.92
N GLU A 290 -9.96 -31.78 -10.83
CA GLU A 290 -9.60 -31.92 -12.25
C GLU A 290 -9.68 -30.61 -13.05
N GLN A 291 -10.12 -29.50 -12.44
CA GLN A 291 -10.51 -28.31 -13.19
C GLN A 291 -9.36 -27.46 -13.71
N VAL A 292 -8.13 -27.57 -13.19
CA VAL A 292 -7.06 -26.65 -13.63
C VAL A 292 -5.67 -27.31 -13.53
N GLN A 293 -4.96 -27.35 -14.67
CA GLN A 293 -3.54 -27.66 -14.91
C GLN A 293 -3.16 -29.12 -15.28
N PRO A 294 -2.63 -29.34 -16.51
CA PRO A 294 -2.08 -30.64 -16.94
C PRO A 294 -0.99 -31.20 -16.02
N ASP A 295 -0.15 -30.33 -15.44
CA ASP A 295 1.05 -30.69 -14.66
C ASP A 295 0.76 -31.29 -13.27
N VAL A 296 -0.51 -31.21 -12.82
CA VAL A 296 -0.96 -31.71 -11.53
C VAL A 296 -1.47 -33.16 -11.63
N LYS A 297 -1.82 -33.65 -12.82
CA LYS A 297 -2.44 -34.97 -13.03
C LYS A 297 -1.52 -36.18 -12.78
N GLU A 298 -0.20 -36.02 -12.88
CA GLU A 298 0.78 -37.11 -12.75
C GLU A 298 1.36 -37.28 -11.32
N ILE A 299 0.52 -37.26 -10.27
CA ILE A 299 1.00 -37.48 -8.90
C ILE A 299 0.51 -38.80 -8.29
N HIS A 300 1.41 -39.48 -7.59
CA HIS A 300 1.04 -40.55 -6.67
C HIS A 300 0.31 -39.93 -5.47
N LYS A 301 -0.98 -40.26 -5.32
CA LYS A 301 -1.83 -39.73 -4.25
C LYS A 301 -1.41 -40.26 -2.87
N LEU A 302 -1.17 -39.35 -1.94
CA LEU A 302 -1.10 -39.64 -0.52
C LEU A 302 -2.47 -40.17 -0.06
N LYS A 303 -2.47 -41.19 0.81
CA LYS A 303 -3.70 -41.76 1.37
C LYS A 303 -4.27 -40.80 2.41
N ASP A 304 -5.60 -40.72 2.45
CA ASP A 304 -6.35 -39.93 3.45
C ASP A 304 -5.88 -38.47 3.56
N PHE A 305 -5.51 -37.87 2.43
CA PHE A 305 -5.12 -36.46 2.37
C PHE A 305 -6.34 -35.58 2.60
N ALA A 306 -6.30 -34.74 3.64
CA ALA A 306 -7.38 -33.85 4.01
C ALA A 306 -6.84 -32.46 4.36
N ILE A 307 -7.50 -31.43 3.85
CA ILE A 307 -7.21 -30.02 4.16
C ILE A 307 -8.25 -29.52 5.15
N GLN A 308 -7.79 -28.91 6.24
CA GLN A 308 -8.64 -28.16 7.15
C GLN A 308 -8.37 -26.66 7.02
N TRP A 309 -9.41 -25.92 6.66
CA TRP A 309 -9.38 -24.46 6.58
C TRP A 309 -9.56 -23.82 7.95
N SER A 310 -9.13 -22.56 8.11
CA SER A 310 -9.18 -21.85 9.40
C SER A 310 -10.59 -21.49 9.85
N ASP A 311 -11.58 -21.52 8.94
CA ASP A 311 -13.01 -21.40 9.27
C ASP A 311 -13.68 -22.74 9.64
N ASN A 312 -12.90 -23.82 9.74
CA ASN A 312 -13.36 -25.19 9.96
C ASN A 312 -14.31 -25.75 8.90
N SER A 313 -14.41 -25.11 7.72
CA SER A 313 -15.14 -25.69 6.59
C SER A 313 -14.32 -26.79 5.92
N SER A 314 -15.03 -27.74 5.32
CA SER A 314 -14.48 -28.78 4.44
C SER A 314 -14.71 -28.46 2.96
N GLU A 315 -15.14 -27.25 2.64
CA GLU A 315 -15.39 -26.84 1.25
C GLU A 315 -14.07 -26.47 0.58
N ASN A 316 -13.90 -26.89 -0.67
CA ASN A 316 -12.74 -26.52 -1.48
C ASN A 316 -12.85 -25.05 -1.89
N LYS A 317 -11.79 -24.29 -1.66
CA LYS A 317 -11.75 -22.84 -1.91
C LYS A 317 -10.78 -22.48 -3.03
N TYR A 318 -10.58 -21.20 -3.27
CA TYR A 318 -9.63 -20.77 -4.29
C TYR A 318 -8.19 -20.98 -3.80
N VAL A 319 -7.38 -21.69 -4.59
CA VAL A 319 -5.92 -21.80 -4.42
C VAL A 319 -5.27 -21.47 -5.75
N GLU A 320 -4.32 -20.53 -5.74
CA GLU A 320 -3.51 -20.24 -6.91
C GLU A 320 -2.23 -21.08 -6.87
N TYR A 321 -2.11 -22.04 -7.79
CA TYR A 321 -0.92 -22.86 -7.94
C TYR A 321 -0.05 -22.38 -9.11
N ILE A 322 1.22 -22.13 -8.84
CA ILE A 322 2.24 -21.76 -9.83
C ILE A 322 3.26 -22.91 -9.92
N PRO A 323 3.21 -23.75 -10.98
CA PRO A 323 4.14 -24.85 -11.17
C PRO A 323 5.60 -24.42 -11.31
N GLN A 324 6.49 -25.40 -11.16
CA GLN A 324 7.90 -25.21 -11.48
C GLN A 324 8.06 -24.88 -12.97
N ASN A 325 8.96 -23.95 -13.28
CA ASN A 325 9.20 -23.42 -14.64
C ASN A 325 8.00 -22.71 -15.29
N TYR A 326 6.87 -22.55 -14.60
CA TYR A 326 5.67 -21.89 -15.16
C TYR A 326 5.98 -20.48 -15.66
N LEU A 327 6.60 -19.65 -14.81
CA LEU A 327 6.99 -18.29 -15.18
C LEU A 327 8.02 -18.28 -16.31
N SER A 328 8.97 -19.21 -16.31
CA SER A 328 9.98 -19.29 -17.38
C SER A 328 9.37 -19.68 -18.73
N THR A 329 8.45 -20.64 -18.78
CA THR A 329 7.74 -21.01 -20.01
C THR A 329 7.01 -19.80 -20.59
N ILE A 330 6.34 -19.04 -19.71
CA ILE A 330 5.63 -17.82 -20.09
C ILE A 330 6.57 -16.71 -20.62
N THR A 331 7.81 -16.62 -20.12
CA THR A 331 8.76 -15.58 -20.52
C THR A 331 9.63 -15.96 -21.73
N TYR A 332 9.87 -17.25 -21.96
CA TYR A 332 10.84 -17.73 -22.96
C TYR A 332 10.21 -18.38 -24.21
N GLU A 333 8.90 -18.57 -24.28
CA GLU A 333 8.28 -19.04 -25.53
C GLU A 333 8.41 -17.99 -26.65
N ASP A 334 9.04 -18.39 -27.76
CA ASP A 334 9.40 -17.58 -28.94
C ASP A 334 8.20 -17.00 -29.70
N GLY A 335 7.42 -16.15 -29.04
CA GLY A 335 6.40 -15.28 -29.60
C GLY A 335 5.19 -15.92 -30.27
N ARG A 336 5.07 -17.25 -30.25
CA ARG A 336 3.93 -17.98 -30.84
C ARG A 336 2.68 -18.00 -29.96
N GLU A 337 2.82 -17.75 -28.65
CA GLU A 337 1.71 -17.79 -27.68
C GLU A 337 1.55 -16.50 -26.86
N TYR A 338 2.01 -15.35 -27.38
CA TYR A 338 1.89 -14.05 -26.69
C TYR A 338 0.46 -13.75 -26.22
N ASP A 339 -0.53 -14.04 -27.06
CA ASP A 339 -1.93 -13.79 -26.74
C ASP A 339 -2.40 -14.62 -25.54
N LYS A 340 -2.00 -15.89 -25.44
CA LYS A 340 -2.34 -16.76 -24.30
C LYS A 340 -1.67 -16.28 -23.01
N ARG A 341 -0.39 -15.89 -23.09
CA ARG A 341 0.31 -15.29 -21.94
C ARG A 341 -0.39 -14.04 -21.47
N ASP A 342 -0.63 -13.10 -22.39
CA ASP A 342 -1.16 -11.78 -22.04
C ASP A 342 -2.58 -11.93 -21.49
N GLN A 343 -3.38 -12.84 -22.03
CA GLN A 343 -4.70 -13.21 -21.49
C GLN A 343 -4.58 -13.77 -20.05
N LEU A 344 -3.67 -14.72 -19.80
CA LEU A 344 -3.46 -15.29 -18.47
C LEU A 344 -2.97 -14.24 -17.45
N LEU A 345 -2.09 -13.32 -17.86
CA LEU A 345 -1.62 -12.23 -17.02
C LEU A 345 -2.74 -11.24 -16.71
N ARG A 346 -3.59 -10.93 -17.69
CA ARG A 346 -4.78 -10.07 -17.51
C ARG A 346 -5.75 -10.71 -16.53
N ASP A 347 -6.10 -11.98 -16.72
CA ASP A 347 -7.03 -12.72 -15.86
C ASP A 347 -6.57 -12.72 -14.39
N ARG A 348 -5.25 -12.76 -14.14
CA ARG A 348 -4.69 -12.73 -12.77
C ARG A 348 -4.52 -11.31 -12.21
N LEU A 349 -3.97 -10.39 -12.98
CA LEU A 349 -3.61 -9.05 -12.52
C LEU A 349 -4.81 -8.11 -12.43
N PHE A 350 -5.86 -8.33 -13.22
CA PHE A 350 -7.03 -7.43 -13.26
C PHE A 350 -7.98 -7.59 -12.07
N ASN A 351 -7.69 -8.53 -11.17
CA ASN A 351 -8.25 -8.54 -9.82
C ASN A 351 -7.80 -7.32 -9.01
N ASN A 352 -6.72 -6.64 -9.41
CA ASN A 352 -6.28 -5.39 -8.83
C ASN A 352 -6.60 -4.23 -9.80
N GLU A 353 -7.38 -3.26 -9.29
CA GLU A 353 -7.88 -2.12 -10.07
C GLU A 353 -6.77 -1.30 -10.72
N ILE A 354 -5.58 -1.24 -10.12
CA ILE A 354 -4.44 -0.50 -10.67
C ILE A 354 -4.07 -1.06 -12.05
N PHE A 355 -3.97 -2.38 -12.18
CA PHE A 355 -3.61 -3.01 -13.45
C PHE A 355 -4.75 -2.92 -14.48
N LYS A 356 -5.99 -3.06 -14.01
CA LYS A 356 -7.17 -2.90 -14.86
C LYS A 356 -7.25 -1.49 -15.45
N ASN A 357 -7.08 -0.46 -14.62
CA ASN A 357 -7.11 0.94 -15.05
C ASN A 357 -5.94 1.26 -15.99
N ALA A 358 -4.73 0.77 -15.68
CA ALA A 358 -3.58 0.96 -16.54
C ALA A 358 -3.77 0.34 -17.94
N ASP A 359 -4.43 -0.82 -18.03
CA ASP A 359 -4.72 -1.44 -19.33
C ASP A 359 -5.81 -0.71 -20.12
N VAL A 360 -6.86 -0.21 -19.46
CA VAL A 360 -7.88 0.63 -20.08
C VAL A 360 -7.22 1.88 -20.67
N SER A 361 -6.41 2.59 -19.89
CA SER A 361 -5.68 3.78 -20.37
C SER A 361 -4.75 3.47 -21.54
N LYS A 362 -4.06 2.33 -21.51
CA LYS A 362 -3.23 1.88 -22.63
C LYS A 362 -4.08 1.68 -23.90
N SER A 363 -5.20 0.96 -23.78
CA SER A 363 -6.11 0.67 -24.89
C SER A 363 -6.71 1.95 -25.49
N GLU A 364 -7.11 2.92 -24.67
CA GLU A 364 -7.59 4.23 -25.11
C GLU A 364 -6.51 5.03 -25.85
N MET A 365 -5.28 5.03 -25.33
CA MET A 365 -4.15 5.68 -25.98
C MET A 365 -3.85 5.07 -27.35
N VAL A 366 -3.84 3.73 -27.46
CA VAL A 366 -3.65 3.01 -28.72
C VAL A 366 -4.73 3.39 -29.73
N ASN A 367 -6.01 3.34 -29.34
CA ASN A 367 -7.13 3.73 -30.20
C ASN A 367 -7.00 5.19 -30.68
N SER A 368 -6.59 6.10 -29.79
CA SER A 368 -6.38 7.51 -30.15
C SER A 368 -5.26 7.69 -31.20
N ILE A 369 -4.20 6.90 -31.08
CA ILE A 369 -3.07 6.91 -32.01
C ILE A 369 -3.51 6.33 -33.36
N GLU A 370 -4.23 5.21 -33.37
CA GLU A 370 -4.79 4.63 -34.60
C GLU A 370 -5.70 5.61 -35.33
N LEU A 371 -6.58 6.32 -34.63
CA LEU A 371 -7.43 7.36 -35.22
C LEU A 371 -6.60 8.50 -35.84
N LYS A 372 -5.54 8.96 -35.16
CA LYS A 372 -4.61 9.97 -35.69
C LYS A 372 -3.88 9.46 -36.94
N ILE A 373 -3.42 8.21 -36.94
CA ILE A 373 -2.78 7.57 -38.09
C ILE A 373 -3.76 7.52 -39.27
N HIS A 374 -5.00 7.05 -39.05
CA HIS A 374 -6.02 6.98 -40.10
C HIS A 374 -6.37 8.37 -40.66
N ALA A 375 -6.48 9.38 -39.81
CA ALA A 375 -6.72 10.76 -40.24
C ALA A 375 -5.59 11.28 -41.13
N LYS A 376 -4.33 11.08 -40.71
CA LYS A 376 -3.14 11.47 -41.49
C LYS A 376 -3.02 10.70 -42.80
N LEU A 377 -3.35 9.41 -42.79
CA LEU A 377 -3.35 8.59 -44.00
C LEU A 377 -4.38 9.08 -45.01
N LYS A 378 -5.59 9.45 -44.54
CA LYS A 378 -6.64 10.04 -45.39
C LYS A 378 -6.23 11.39 -45.95
N GLU A 379 -5.59 12.23 -45.14
CA GLU A 379 -5.04 13.53 -45.56
C GLU A 379 -4.00 13.36 -46.68
N ALA A 380 -3.05 12.43 -46.50
CA ALA A 380 -2.01 12.12 -47.48
C ALA A 380 -2.60 11.62 -48.81
N LEU A 381 -3.58 10.70 -48.75
CA LEU A 381 -4.28 10.19 -49.94
C LEU A 381 -5.05 11.30 -50.67
N SER A 382 -5.67 12.22 -49.92
CA SER A 382 -6.36 13.38 -50.50
C SER A 382 -5.40 14.33 -51.20
N MET A 383 -4.27 14.66 -50.58
CA MET A 383 -3.22 15.48 -51.21
C MET A 383 -2.68 14.81 -52.47
N GLN A 384 -2.42 13.50 -52.43
CA GLN A 384 -1.98 12.76 -53.61
C GLN A 384 -2.98 12.88 -54.76
N LYS A 385 -4.29 12.75 -54.46
CA LYS A 385 -5.34 12.93 -55.46
C LYS A 385 -5.35 14.34 -56.05
N GLN A 386 -5.23 15.37 -55.21
CA GLN A 386 -5.15 16.77 -55.66
C GLN A 386 -3.92 17.02 -56.54
N ILE A 387 -2.76 16.44 -56.21
CA ILE A 387 -1.54 16.54 -57.02
C ILE A 387 -1.78 15.91 -58.41
N VAL A 388 -2.39 14.72 -58.45
CA VAL A 388 -2.71 14.04 -59.72
C VAL A 388 -3.69 14.86 -60.56
N ASP A 389 -4.75 15.38 -59.94
CA ASP A 389 -5.76 16.20 -60.62
C ASP A 389 -5.16 17.51 -61.14
N THR A 390 -4.34 18.20 -60.33
CA THR A 390 -3.64 19.43 -60.73
C THR A 390 -2.65 19.17 -61.87
N THR A 391 -1.88 18.08 -61.79
CA THR A 391 -0.96 17.66 -62.86
C THR A 391 -1.71 17.34 -64.16
N ARG A 392 -2.89 16.73 -64.06
CA ARG A 392 -3.76 16.46 -65.21
C ARG A 392 -4.33 17.76 -65.81
N GLN A 393 -4.72 18.73 -64.99
CA GLN A 393 -5.21 20.04 -65.44
C GLN A 393 -4.12 20.90 -66.08
N LEU A 394 -2.84 20.72 -65.67
CA LEU A 394 -1.70 21.42 -66.27
C LEU A 394 -1.26 20.85 -67.63
N LYS A 395 -1.58 19.59 -67.95
CA LYS A 395 -1.21 18.95 -69.23
C LYS A 395 -1.76 19.69 -70.49
N PRO A 396 -3.05 20.10 -70.55
CA PRO A 396 -3.61 20.85 -71.68
C PRO A 396 -3.04 22.27 -71.83
N LEU A 397 -2.70 22.94 -70.71
CA LEU A 397 -2.21 24.32 -70.73
C LEU A 397 -0.82 24.50 -71.37
N GLY A 398 -0.10 23.39 -71.62
CA GLY A 398 1.22 23.37 -72.23
C GLY A 398 1.24 23.41 -73.77
N LYS A 399 0.10 23.28 -74.47
CA LYS A 399 0.04 23.42 -75.94
C LYS A 399 -0.71 24.70 -76.32
N VAL A 400 0.02 25.63 -76.93
CA VAL A 400 -0.44 26.99 -77.30
C VAL A 400 -1.69 27.01 -78.19
N ILE A 401 -1.96 25.92 -78.92
CA ILE A 401 -2.99 25.81 -79.96
C ILE A 401 -4.42 25.81 -79.39
N ASP A 402 -4.66 25.29 -78.18
CA ASP A 402 -6.03 25.18 -77.61
C ASP A 402 -6.53 26.46 -76.91
N LYS A 403 -5.67 27.48 -76.73
CA LYS A 403 -6.05 28.73 -76.05
C LYS A 403 -6.95 29.60 -76.94
N GLU A 404 -6.70 29.65 -78.24
CA GLU A 404 -7.45 30.50 -79.17
C GLU A 404 -8.86 29.95 -79.45
N GLU A 405 -9.02 28.62 -79.55
CA GLU A 405 -10.34 27.99 -79.71
C GLU A 405 -11.20 28.16 -78.46
N ALA A 406 -10.62 28.02 -77.25
CA ALA A 406 -11.34 28.19 -76.00
C ALA A 406 -11.83 29.65 -75.78
N ILE A 407 -11.02 30.64 -76.18
CA ILE A 407 -11.39 32.06 -76.11
C ILE A 407 -12.56 32.35 -77.08
N LYS A 408 -12.53 31.76 -78.27
CA LYS A 408 -13.57 31.97 -79.28
C LYS A 408 -14.94 31.42 -78.85
N LEU A 409 -14.97 30.23 -78.26
CA LEU A 409 -16.18 29.61 -77.69
C LEU A 409 -16.75 30.43 -76.52
N LYS A 410 -15.89 30.95 -75.64
CA LYS A 410 -16.30 31.79 -74.51
C LYS A 410 -16.88 33.14 -74.95
N GLN A 411 -16.35 33.73 -76.01
CA GLN A 411 -16.86 34.99 -76.55
C GLN A 411 -18.25 34.84 -77.20
N GLU A 412 -18.53 33.67 -77.80
CA GLU A 412 -19.86 33.33 -78.34
C GLU A 412 -20.90 33.05 -77.22
N GLU A 413 -20.50 32.44 -76.10
CA GLU A 413 -21.36 32.28 -74.92
C GLU A 413 -21.72 33.62 -74.27
N ILE A 414 -20.77 34.55 -74.18
CA ILE A 414 -20.98 35.89 -73.62
C ILE A 414 -21.96 36.71 -74.46
N ASN A 415 -21.90 36.59 -75.79
CA ASN A 415 -22.83 37.31 -76.68
C ASN A 415 -24.26 36.75 -76.68
N LYS A 416 -24.46 35.50 -76.22
CA LYS A 416 -25.80 34.88 -76.07
C LYS A 416 -26.50 35.27 -74.77
N LEU A 417 -25.77 35.79 -73.78
CA LEU A 417 -26.33 36.26 -72.52
C LEU A 417 -26.66 37.74 -72.64
N GLY A 418 -27.93 38.05 -72.92
CA GLY A 418 -28.43 39.43 -72.97
C GLY A 418 -28.15 40.19 -71.67
N LYS A 419 -27.94 41.51 -71.79
CA LYS A 419 -27.65 42.44 -70.69
C LYS A 419 -28.64 42.27 -69.53
N VAL A 420 -28.23 41.56 -68.49
CA VAL A 420 -28.78 41.71 -67.14
C VAL A 420 -28.03 42.88 -66.52
N ALA A 421 -28.74 43.96 -66.23
CA ALA A 421 -28.17 45.07 -65.47
C ALA A 421 -28.06 44.63 -64.00
N ILE A 422 -26.96 43.99 -63.65
CA ILE A 422 -26.53 43.82 -62.27
C ILE A 422 -25.86 45.15 -61.89
N SER A 423 -26.34 45.82 -60.84
CA SER A 423 -25.67 47.04 -60.35
C SER A 423 -24.40 46.67 -59.58
N ASP A 424 -23.41 47.55 -59.52
CA ASP A 424 -22.21 47.35 -58.68
C ASP A 424 -22.58 47.17 -57.18
N GLU A 425 -23.76 47.66 -56.78
CA GLU A 425 -24.33 47.52 -55.44
C GLU A 425 -24.85 46.09 -55.17
N ASP A 426 -25.42 45.42 -56.17
CA ASP A 426 -25.86 44.02 -56.08
C ASP A 426 -24.68 43.05 -55.94
N ILE A 427 -23.58 43.31 -56.66
CA ILE A 427 -22.35 42.51 -56.55
C ILE A 427 -21.72 42.69 -55.17
N LYS A 428 -21.64 43.94 -54.69
CA LYS A 428 -21.09 44.24 -53.36
C LYS A 428 -21.90 43.56 -52.25
N ASN A 429 -23.22 43.68 -52.28
CA ASN A 429 -24.11 43.06 -51.30
C ASN A 429 -24.02 41.52 -51.33
N GLN A 430 -23.93 40.90 -52.51
CA GLN A 430 -23.77 39.44 -52.62
C GLN A 430 -22.43 38.95 -52.04
N THR A 431 -21.34 39.68 -52.29
CA THR A 431 -20.03 39.32 -51.74
C THR A 431 -20.02 39.48 -50.21
N GLU A 432 -20.65 40.53 -49.71
CA GLU A 432 -20.78 40.83 -48.28
C GLU A 432 -21.65 39.78 -47.57
N TYR A 433 -22.84 39.46 -48.08
CA TYR A 433 -23.69 38.38 -47.55
C TYR A 433 -23.02 37.00 -47.61
N SER A 434 -22.29 36.69 -48.69
CA SER A 434 -21.56 35.41 -48.79
C SER A 434 -20.48 35.31 -47.70
N SER A 435 -19.75 36.40 -47.43
CA SER A 435 -18.72 36.43 -46.40
C SER A 435 -19.31 36.32 -44.99
N GLU A 436 -20.45 36.99 -44.74
CA GLU A 436 -21.15 36.93 -43.45
C GLU A 436 -21.79 35.56 -43.20
N ILE A 437 -22.36 34.92 -44.23
CA ILE A 437 -22.87 33.54 -44.17
C ILE A 437 -21.73 32.57 -43.87
N GLU A 438 -20.56 32.72 -44.50
CA GLU A 438 -19.41 31.86 -44.23
C GLU A 438 -18.93 31.99 -42.78
N SER A 439 -18.84 33.22 -42.26
CA SER A 439 -18.49 33.49 -40.85
C SER A 439 -19.49 32.87 -39.89
N LEU A 440 -20.80 33.14 -40.08
CA LEU A 440 -21.87 32.60 -39.25
C LEU A 440 -21.89 31.06 -39.28
N SER A 441 -21.60 30.45 -40.43
CA SER A 441 -21.55 28.99 -40.54
C SER A 441 -20.40 28.36 -39.75
N LYS A 442 -19.25 29.05 -39.65
CA LYS A 442 -18.11 28.62 -38.83
C LYS A 442 -18.44 28.74 -37.35
N GLU A 443 -19.03 29.86 -36.94
CA GLU A 443 -19.45 30.09 -35.55
C GLU A 443 -20.52 29.09 -35.08
N ILE A 444 -21.52 28.80 -35.92
CA ILE A 444 -22.57 27.81 -35.60
C ILE A 444 -21.96 26.42 -35.40
N LYS A 445 -20.99 26.02 -36.23
CA LYS A 445 -20.31 24.73 -36.07
C LYS A 445 -19.54 24.61 -34.75
N LEU A 446 -18.87 25.68 -34.33
CA LEU A 446 -18.15 25.71 -33.06
C LEU A 446 -19.11 25.62 -31.87
N LEU A 447 -20.21 26.39 -31.89
CA LEU A 447 -21.23 26.33 -30.83
C LEU A 447 -21.90 24.95 -30.76
N GLU A 448 -22.20 24.32 -31.90
CA GLU A 448 -22.75 22.96 -31.95
C GLU A 448 -21.79 21.91 -31.39
N GLN A 449 -20.49 22.10 -31.57
CA GLN A 449 -19.46 21.25 -30.97
C GLN A 449 -19.41 21.43 -29.45
N ASP A 450 -19.41 22.67 -28.96
CA ASP A 450 -19.42 22.98 -27.53
C ASP A 450 -20.65 22.39 -26.82
N ILE A 451 -21.83 22.55 -27.42
CA ILE A 451 -23.10 21.98 -26.93
C ILE A 451 -23.00 20.45 -26.79
N ARG A 452 -22.41 19.76 -27.76
CA ARG A 452 -22.26 18.29 -27.71
C ARG A 452 -21.33 17.85 -26.58
N ILE A 453 -20.23 18.56 -26.38
CA ILE A 453 -19.26 18.25 -25.32
C ILE A 453 -19.91 18.47 -23.95
N ILE A 454 -20.56 19.61 -23.72
CA ILE A 454 -21.24 19.92 -22.45
C ILE A 454 -22.40 18.93 -22.18
N ALA A 455 -23.16 18.53 -23.21
CA ALA A 455 -24.21 17.53 -23.05
C ALA A 455 -23.67 16.16 -22.59
N ASN A 456 -22.53 15.73 -23.11
CA ASN A 456 -21.88 14.47 -22.72
C ASN A 456 -21.32 14.52 -21.29
N ILE A 457 -20.93 15.70 -20.81
CA ILE A 457 -20.50 15.88 -19.42
C ILE A 457 -21.73 15.79 -18.49
N ASN A 458 -22.82 16.46 -18.83
CA ASN A 458 -24.03 16.48 -18.02
C ASN A 458 -24.73 15.12 -17.88
N SER A 459 -24.55 14.21 -18.83
CA SER A 459 -25.17 12.87 -18.84
C SER A 459 -24.51 11.84 -17.92
N ARG A 460 -23.36 12.15 -17.30
CA ARG A 460 -22.69 11.27 -16.33
C ARG A 460 -23.40 11.31 -14.96
N GLU A 461 -23.74 10.15 -14.40
CA GLU A 461 -24.47 10.01 -13.13
C GLU A 461 -23.61 10.32 -11.89
N GLU A 462 -22.31 9.99 -11.92
CA GLU A 462 -21.33 10.35 -10.91
C GLU A 462 -20.26 11.28 -11.50
N MET A 463 -20.03 12.43 -10.87
CA MET A 463 -18.97 13.37 -11.26
C MET A 463 -17.80 13.20 -10.30
N SER A 464 -16.67 12.68 -10.81
CA SER A 464 -15.37 12.80 -10.14
C SER A 464 -14.96 14.28 -10.04
N PHE A 465 -13.99 14.59 -9.18
CA PHE A 465 -13.47 15.95 -9.00
C PHE A 465 -12.96 16.49 -10.36
N ILE A 466 -13.68 17.44 -10.97
CA ILE A 466 -13.33 18.01 -12.27
C ILE A 466 -12.31 19.11 -12.05
N THR A 467 -11.15 18.98 -12.68
CA THR A 467 -10.14 20.04 -12.78
C THR A 467 -10.22 20.71 -14.16
N VAL A 468 -9.65 21.90 -14.29
CA VAL A 468 -9.57 22.64 -15.57
C VAL A 468 -8.89 21.82 -16.67
N ASP A 469 -7.95 20.95 -16.29
CA ASP A 469 -7.19 20.07 -17.19
C ASP A 469 -7.90 18.74 -17.51
N ASP A 470 -9.18 18.59 -17.14
CA ASP A 470 -9.93 17.36 -17.40
C ASP A 470 -10.11 17.14 -18.92
N GLU A 471 -9.76 15.94 -19.41
CA GLU A 471 -9.97 15.53 -20.80
C GLU A 471 -11.43 15.69 -21.25
N ALA A 472 -12.38 15.73 -20.30
CA ALA A 472 -13.79 16.02 -20.55
C ALA A 472 -14.04 17.34 -21.29
N PHE A 473 -13.18 18.36 -21.13
CA PHE A 473 -13.30 19.66 -21.81
C PHE A 473 -12.52 19.75 -23.12
N SER A 474 -11.85 18.66 -23.54
CA SER A 474 -11.07 18.64 -24.76
C SER A 474 -11.94 18.91 -25.99
N GLY A 475 -11.54 19.92 -26.77
CA GLY A 475 -12.25 20.31 -27.98
C GLY A 475 -13.33 21.38 -27.80
N LEU A 476 -13.49 21.97 -26.60
CA LEU A 476 -14.27 23.20 -26.45
C LEU A 476 -13.60 24.38 -27.16
N SER A 477 -14.41 25.33 -27.63
CA SER A 477 -13.90 26.61 -28.10
C SER A 477 -13.23 27.39 -26.97
N HIS A 478 -12.22 28.19 -27.30
CA HIS A 478 -11.45 28.96 -26.33
C HIS A 478 -12.33 29.85 -25.44
N THR A 479 -13.35 30.48 -26.02
CA THR A 479 -14.29 31.35 -25.32
C THR A 479 -15.13 30.59 -24.29
N THR A 480 -15.64 29.41 -24.64
CA THR A 480 -16.42 28.58 -23.72
C THR A 480 -15.56 28.02 -22.60
N LEU A 481 -14.31 27.65 -22.92
CA LEU A 481 -13.34 27.13 -21.97
C LEU A 481 -12.95 28.20 -20.92
N GLU A 482 -12.66 29.43 -21.33
CA GLU A 482 -12.37 30.55 -20.40
C GLU A 482 -13.54 30.86 -19.43
N LEU A 483 -14.79 30.73 -19.89
CA LEU A 483 -15.97 30.94 -19.05
C LEU A 483 -16.07 29.87 -17.96
N ILE A 484 -15.79 28.63 -18.33
CA ILE A 484 -15.81 27.47 -17.43
C ILE A 484 -14.66 27.58 -16.42
N GLU A 485 -13.44 27.90 -16.87
CA GLU A 485 -12.26 28.09 -16.01
C GLU A 485 -12.50 29.12 -14.89
N LYS A 486 -13.11 30.26 -15.23
CA LYS A 486 -13.40 31.35 -14.26
C LYS A 486 -14.36 30.93 -13.13
N GLN A 487 -15.13 29.87 -13.34
CA GLN A 487 -16.17 29.41 -12.41
C GLN A 487 -15.78 28.11 -11.69
N ILE A 488 -14.99 27.23 -12.32
CA ILE A 488 -14.52 25.97 -11.72
C ILE A 488 -13.71 26.21 -10.44
N GLU A 489 -12.92 27.28 -10.36
CA GLU A 489 -12.12 27.60 -9.15
C GLU A 489 -12.97 28.09 -7.95
N LYS A 490 -14.23 28.47 -8.17
CA LYS A 490 -15.07 29.16 -7.18
C LYS A 490 -16.26 28.34 -6.68
N LEU A 491 -16.57 27.22 -7.33
CA LEU A 491 -17.81 26.46 -7.12
C LEU A 491 -17.50 25.03 -6.68
N SER A 492 -18.38 24.45 -5.85
CA SER A 492 -18.35 23.02 -5.53
C SER A 492 -18.84 22.16 -6.70
N ASN A 493 -18.51 20.86 -6.72
CA ASN A 493 -18.87 19.94 -7.81
C ASN A 493 -20.38 19.90 -8.14
N GLN A 494 -21.26 20.08 -7.14
CA GLN A 494 -22.71 20.13 -7.35
C GLN A 494 -23.14 21.45 -8.04
N GLU A 495 -22.49 22.55 -7.71
CA GLU A 495 -22.76 23.87 -8.29
C GLU A 495 -22.23 23.97 -9.73
N ILE A 496 -21.13 23.27 -10.05
CA ILE A 496 -20.59 23.17 -11.41
C ILE A 496 -21.60 22.52 -12.35
N LYS A 497 -22.31 21.46 -11.94
CA LYS A 497 -23.34 20.82 -12.77
C LYS A 497 -24.52 21.74 -13.04
N VAL A 498 -24.91 22.56 -12.06
CA VAL A 498 -25.96 23.57 -12.24
C VAL A 498 -25.50 24.64 -13.24
N TYR A 499 -24.25 25.11 -13.11
CA TYR A 499 -23.66 26.08 -14.03
C TYR A 499 -23.51 25.56 -15.47
N LEU A 500 -23.05 24.32 -15.66
CA LEU A 500 -22.94 23.72 -16.98
C LEU A 500 -24.31 23.54 -17.66
N ASN A 501 -25.36 23.27 -16.90
CA ASN A 501 -26.72 23.22 -17.43
C ASN A 501 -27.25 24.60 -17.83
N SER A 502 -26.95 25.67 -17.08
CA SER A 502 -27.32 27.03 -17.49
C SER A 502 -26.54 27.47 -18.74
N LEU A 503 -25.23 27.21 -18.78
CA LEU A 503 -24.38 27.53 -19.92
C LEU A 503 -24.82 26.77 -21.19
N PHE A 504 -25.20 25.49 -21.04
CA PHE A 504 -25.78 24.71 -22.13
C PHE A 504 -27.05 25.37 -22.72
N ALA A 505 -27.94 25.86 -21.86
CA ALA A 505 -29.18 26.53 -22.29
C ALA A 505 -28.90 27.87 -23.00
N GLU A 506 -27.90 28.64 -22.54
CA GLU A 506 -27.45 29.87 -23.17
C GLU A 506 -26.88 29.63 -24.57
N LEU A 507 -25.95 28.68 -24.70
CA LEU A 507 -25.34 28.31 -25.97
C LEU A 507 -26.37 27.79 -26.99
N MET A 508 -27.36 27.02 -26.54
CA MET A 508 -28.47 26.57 -27.39
C MET A 508 -29.31 27.74 -27.90
N THR A 509 -29.56 28.74 -27.06
CA THR A 509 -30.33 29.94 -27.42
C THR A 509 -29.56 30.80 -28.43
N GLU A 510 -28.26 31.01 -28.20
CA GLU A 510 -27.37 31.74 -29.11
C GLU A 510 -27.28 31.05 -30.48
N THR A 511 -27.09 29.73 -30.48
CA THR A 511 -27.03 28.93 -31.71
C THR A 511 -28.31 29.06 -32.54
N GLN A 512 -29.48 29.05 -31.89
CA GLN A 512 -30.76 29.25 -32.58
C GLN A 512 -30.91 30.67 -33.15
N ALA A 513 -30.46 31.69 -32.43
CA ALA A 513 -30.46 33.07 -32.91
C ALA A 513 -29.56 33.24 -34.15
N LYS A 514 -28.34 32.68 -34.12
CA LYS A 514 -27.42 32.71 -35.27
C LYS A 514 -27.95 31.95 -36.48
N LYS A 515 -28.56 30.78 -36.28
CA LYS A 515 -29.24 30.02 -37.35
C LYS A 515 -30.41 30.80 -37.99
N ARG A 516 -31.15 31.59 -37.20
CA ARG A 516 -32.22 32.46 -37.74
C ARG A 516 -31.62 33.59 -38.58
N LYS A 517 -30.52 34.20 -38.13
CA LYS A 517 -29.80 35.25 -38.87
C LYS A 517 -29.21 34.71 -40.19
N GLU A 518 -28.54 33.56 -40.16
CA GLU A 518 -27.99 32.91 -41.37
C GLU A 518 -29.10 32.60 -42.39
N ARG A 519 -30.27 32.12 -41.94
CA ARG A 519 -31.43 31.86 -42.81
C ARG A 519 -32.05 33.13 -43.39
N HIS A 520 -31.95 34.27 -42.69
CA HIS A 520 -32.40 35.56 -43.21
C HIS A 520 -31.48 36.04 -44.33
N LEU A 521 -30.17 36.05 -44.08
CA LEU A 521 -29.15 36.45 -45.05
C LEU A 521 -29.15 35.58 -46.31
N ARG A 522 -29.40 34.27 -46.18
CA ARG A 522 -29.57 33.35 -47.32
C ARG A 522 -30.84 33.59 -48.15
N LYS A 523 -31.81 34.35 -47.64
CA LYS A 523 -33.02 34.74 -48.38
C LYS A 523 -32.87 36.11 -49.05
N GLU A 524 -31.96 36.95 -48.56
CA GLU A 524 -31.65 38.27 -49.10
C GLU A 524 -30.50 38.24 -50.13
N SER A 525 -29.62 37.24 -50.03
CA SER A 525 -28.67 36.84 -51.09
C SER A 525 -29.34 35.96 -52.14
#